data_AF-A0A5D4HEC9-F1
#
_entry.id   AF-A0A5D4HEC9-F1
#
_cell.length_a   1.000
_cell.length_b   1.000
_cell.length_c   1.000
_cell.angle_alpha   90.00
_cell.angle_beta   90.00
_cell.angle_gamma   90.00
#
_symmetry.space_group_name_H-M   'P 1'
#
loop_
_entity.id
_entity.type
_entity.pdbx_description
1 polymer ?
#
loop_
_entity_poly.entity_id
_entity_poly.type
_entity_poly.pdbx_seq_one_letter_code
_entity_poly.pdbx_strand_id
1 'polypeptide(L)'
;APSPPADTVDLYAEGRWQRAPLHRRADLPVGATVTGPAIVAEDDATTVVDPGWQAEAAPTGHLVLTRSTPRPERTAVGTRVDPVMLEVFNSLFMSIAEQMGVRLENTAHSVNIKERLDFSCALFDAEGNLIANAPHIPVHLGSMGESIKEVLRRNEGTLRPGDVYAVNDPYHGGTHLPDVTVVTPVFDEGKLRFLIASRGHHAEIGGITPGSMPAFSRTIHEEGVLFDNWLLVRDGRLREEETRDLLASAPYPSRSPDTNLADLRAQIAANEKGIAELRRMTDQFGPEVVDAYMGHVQDNAEESVRRIVAGLHDGHCRYETDSGAVIQVRLTVDRDARGAHLDFTGTSPQQPGNANAPRSVVMAAVLYVFRTLVGADIPLNSGCLKPLDVTIPPGSMLDPSYPAATVAGNVETSQAVTGALYGAIGGQAEGSGTMNNLTFGNDHVQYYETIASGSGAGDGFDGADAVQTHVTNSRLTDPEILEWRLPVRLESFAVREDSGGAGRWHGGHGVERRIRFLEPVTVALLSGHRRVPPYGADGGEPGALGEQHIERAGGEVVPLEGCDTAELEAGDVLVVRTPGGGGYGPAGS
;
A
#
# COMPACT_ATOMS: atom_id res chain seq x y z
N ALA A 1 -22.98 -43.15 39.53
CA ALA A 1 -22.31 -44.19 38.72
C ALA A 1 -22.43 -43.78 37.26
N PRO A 2 -21.38 -43.93 36.42
CA PRO A 2 -21.48 -43.52 35.02
C PRO A 2 -22.58 -44.33 34.31
N SER A 3 -23.42 -43.65 33.53
CA SER A 3 -24.45 -44.30 32.72
C SER A 3 -23.74 -45.16 31.65
N PRO A 4 -24.13 -46.43 31.44
CA PRO A 4 -23.47 -47.28 30.46
C PRO A 4 -23.59 -46.65 29.06
N PRO A 5 -22.57 -46.79 28.20
CA PRO A 5 -22.65 -46.29 26.84
C PRO A 5 -23.73 -47.02 26.05
N ALA A 6 -24.43 -46.30 25.19
CA ALA A 6 -25.45 -46.84 24.31
C ALA A 6 -24.83 -47.69 23.18
N ASP A 7 -23.61 -47.32 22.74
CA ASP A 7 -22.82 -48.09 21.79
C ASP A 7 -21.34 -47.75 21.92
N THR A 8 -20.48 -48.40 21.14
CA THR A 8 -19.10 -47.99 20.91
C THR A 8 -18.92 -47.74 19.42
N VAL A 9 -18.30 -46.63 19.05
CA VAL A 9 -18.11 -46.19 17.66
C VAL A 9 -16.65 -45.86 17.38
N ASP A 10 -16.29 -45.80 16.10
CA ASP A 10 -14.95 -45.36 15.69
C ASP A 10 -14.90 -43.83 15.68
N LEU A 11 -13.93 -43.26 16.41
CA LEU A 11 -13.67 -41.83 16.50
C LEU A 11 -12.21 -41.57 16.14
N TYR A 12 -11.96 -40.60 15.25
CA TYR A 12 -10.60 -40.14 14.95
C TYR A 12 -10.26 -38.95 15.86
N ALA A 13 -9.34 -39.13 16.79
CA ALA A 13 -8.85 -38.07 17.68
C ALA A 13 -7.39 -38.33 18.08
N GLU A 14 -6.64 -37.26 18.36
CA GLU A 14 -5.18 -37.31 18.60
C GLU A 14 -4.40 -38.02 17.48
N GLY A 15 -4.80 -37.81 16.21
CA GLY A 15 -4.08 -38.33 15.04
C GLY A 15 -4.22 -39.84 14.80
N ARG A 16 -5.19 -40.51 15.43
CA ARG A 16 -5.46 -41.94 15.23
C ARG A 16 -6.94 -42.29 15.38
N TRP A 17 -7.35 -43.38 14.74
CA TRP A 17 -8.65 -44.00 14.99
C TRP A 17 -8.65 -44.72 16.33
N GLN A 18 -9.70 -44.52 17.13
CA GLN A 18 -9.90 -45.16 18.42
C GLN A 18 -11.38 -45.48 18.66
N ARG A 19 -11.63 -46.56 19.41
CA ARG A 19 -12.99 -46.95 19.82
C ARG A 19 -13.44 -46.05 20.97
N ALA A 20 -14.51 -45.30 20.77
CA ALA A 20 -15.05 -44.36 21.74
C ALA A 20 -16.49 -44.73 22.13
N PRO A 21 -16.86 -44.62 23.41
CA PRO A 21 -18.24 -44.81 23.85
C PRO A 21 -19.15 -43.73 23.27
N LEU A 22 -20.32 -44.15 22.78
CA LEU A 22 -21.42 -43.29 22.39
C LEU A 22 -22.46 -43.29 23.51
N HIS A 23 -22.75 -42.12 24.05
CA HIS A 23 -23.82 -41.89 25.03
C HIS A 23 -24.96 -41.14 24.35
N ARG A 24 -26.20 -41.42 24.75
CA ARG A 24 -27.33 -40.55 24.41
C ARG A 24 -27.53 -39.55 25.53
N ARG A 25 -27.69 -38.27 25.21
CA ARG A 25 -27.90 -37.21 26.20
C ARG A 25 -29.10 -37.49 27.10
N ALA A 26 -30.17 -38.02 26.54
CA ALA A 26 -31.40 -38.35 27.26
C ALA A 26 -31.18 -39.40 28.37
N ASP A 27 -30.14 -40.23 28.22
CA ASP A 27 -29.80 -41.31 29.17
C ASP A 27 -28.76 -40.87 30.23
N LEU A 28 -28.32 -39.60 30.18
CA LEU A 28 -27.38 -39.02 31.14
C LEU A 28 -28.12 -38.29 32.27
N PRO A 29 -28.13 -38.84 33.49
CA PRO A 29 -28.74 -38.15 34.63
C PRO A 29 -27.93 -36.92 35.04
N VAL A 30 -28.58 -35.98 35.72
CA VAL A 30 -27.92 -34.79 36.27
C VAL A 30 -26.75 -35.21 37.18
N GLY A 31 -25.58 -34.59 36.96
CA GLY A 31 -24.31 -34.88 37.63
C GLY A 31 -23.55 -36.07 37.03
N ALA A 32 -24.06 -36.71 35.96
CA ALA A 32 -23.31 -37.74 35.25
C ALA A 32 -22.17 -37.11 34.43
N THR A 33 -21.02 -37.75 34.48
CA THR A 33 -19.83 -37.33 33.74
C THR A 33 -19.49 -38.33 32.64
N VAL A 34 -19.11 -37.82 31.47
CA VAL A 34 -18.56 -38.59 30.34
C VAL A 34 -17.15 -38.07 30.08
N THR A 35 -16.14 -38.92 30.28
CA THR A 35 -14.74 -38.57 30.03
C THR A 35 -14.37 -38.97 28.60
N GLY A 36 -13.76 -38.05 27.86
CA GLY A 36 -13.31 -38.29 26.49
C GLY A 36 -12.10 -39.23 26.40
N PRO A 37 -11.85 -39.86 25.24
CA PRO A 37 -12.60 -39.71 23.98
C PRO A 37 -13.99 -40.36 24.04
N ALA A 38 -15.04 -39.61 23.75
CA ALA A 38 -16.43 -40.08 23.77
C ALA A 38 -17.33 -39.22 22.88
N ILE A 39 -18.50 -39.73 22.52
CA ILE A 39 -19.53 -38.97 21.79
C ILE A 39 -20.80 -38.94 22.64
N VAL A 40 -21.42 -37.77 22.76
CA VAL A 40 -22.73 -37.59 23.36
C VAL A 40 -23.70 -37.12 22.27
N ALA A 41 -24.62 -37.98 21.86
CA ALA A 41 -25.63 -37.69 20.85
C ALA A 41 -26.90 -37.11 21.49
N GLU A 42 -27.40 -36.05 20.89
CA GLU A 42 -28.68 -35.37 21.16
C GLU A 42 -29.59 -35.54 19.94
N ASP A 43 -30.87 -35.22 20.07
CA ASP A 43 -31.82 -35.34 18.95
C ASP A 43 -31.49 -34.34 17.82
N ASP A 44 -30.86 -33.21 18.15
CA ASP A 44 -30.52 -32.11 17.25
C ASP A 44 -29.02 -31.75 17.24
N ALA A 45 -28.19 -32.45 18.02
CA ALA A 45 -26.76 -32.16 18.14
C ALA A 45 -25.91 -33.41 18.40
N THR A 46 -24.59 -33.28 18.21
CA THR A 46 -23.62 -34.31 18.58
C THR A 46 -22.41 -33.62 19.20
N THR A 47 -22.20 -33.87 20.49
CA THR A 47 -21.06 -33.34 21.24
C THR A 47 -19.94 -34.38 21.26
N VAL A 48 -18.79 -34.03 20.68
CA VAL A 48 -17.57 -34.85 20.78
C VAL A 48 -16.79 -34.40 22.01
N VAL A 49 -16.58 -35.31 22.96
CA VAL A 49 -15.76 -35.09 24.15
C VAL A 49 -14.36 -35.60 23.85
N ASP A 50 -13.43 -34.69 23.57
CA ASP A 50 -12.05 -35.02 23.22
C ASP A 50 -11.28 -35.70 24.38
N PRO A 51 -10.24 -36.49 24.09
CA PRO A 51 -9.29 -36.95 25.09
C PRO A 51 -8.84 -35.83 26.04
N GLY A 52 -8.88 -36.11 27.35
CA GLY A 52 -8.51 -35.12 28.38
C GLY A 52 -9.59 -34.09 28.72
N TRP A 53 -10.77 -34.20 28.13
CA TRP A 53 -11.97 -33.47 28.53
C TRP A 53 -12.97 -34.39 29.23
N GLN A 54 -13.83 -33.79 30.05
CA GLN A 54 -14.95 -34.43 30.72
C GLN A 54 -16.18 -33.55 30.56
N ALA A 55 -17.25 -34.13 30.04
CA ALA A 55 -18.54 -33.48 29.96
C ALA A 55 -19.39 -33.87 31.18
N GLU A 56 -20.02 -32.90 31.84
CA GLU A 56 -20.96 -33.13 32.94
C GLU A 56 -22.35 -32.66 32.53
N ALA A 57 -23.37 -33.50 32.77
CA ALA A 57 -24.77 -33.11 32.64
C ALA A 57 -25.16 -32.22 33.83
N ALA A 58 -25.08 -30.91 33.69
CA ALA A 58 -25.34 -29.96 34.76
C ALA A 58 -26.83 -29.92 35.15
N PRO A 59 -27.18 -29.49 36.39
CA PRO A 59 -28.56 -29.35 36.84
C PRO A 59 -29.42 -28.38 36.01
N THR A 60 -28.77 -27.48 35.28
CA THR A 60 -29.39 -26.51 34.35
C THR A 60 -29.80 -27.13 33.01
N GLY A 61 -29.46 -28.41 32.77
CA GLY A 61 -29.73 -29.11 31.51
C GLY A 61 -28.59 -29.03 30.49
N HIS A 62 -27.62 -28.13 30.68
CA HIS A 62 -26.45 -28.00 29.81
C HIS A 62 -25.42 -29.13 30.01
N LEU A 63 -24.69 -29.47 28.94
CA LEU A 63 -23.44 -30.22 29.04
C LEU A 63 -22.29 -29.24 29.29
N VAL A 64 -21.67 -29.33 30.46
CA VAL A 64 -20.50 -28.50 30.81
C VAL A 64 -19.24 -29.31 30.54
N LEU A 65 -18.43 -28.86 29.57
CA LEU A 65 -17.15 -29.49 29.28
C LEU A 65 -16.05 -28.83 30.13
N THR A 66 -15.38 -29.64 30.94
CA THR A 66 -14.20 -29.24 31.71
C THR A 66 -13.01 -30.09 31.30
N ARG A 67 -11.82 -29.51 31.32
CA ARG A 67 -10.61 -30.25 31.00
C ARG A 67 -10.20 -31.09 32.21
N SER A 68 -10.20 -32.42 32.08
CA SER A 68 -9.90 -33.34 33.17
C SER A 68 -8.39 -33.59 33.31
N THR A 69 -7.62 -33.41 32.24
CA THR A 69 -6.16 -33.42 32.28
C THR A 69 -5.60 -32.01 32.12
N PRO A 70 -4.47 -31.65 32.78
CA PRO A 70 -3.74 -30.41 32.48
C PRO A 70 -3.27 -30.40 31.03
N ARG A 71 -3.16 -29.22 30.39
CA ARG A 71 -2.56 -29.16 29.05
C ARG A 71 -1.12 -29.66 29.21
N PRO A 72 -0.60 -30.53 28.32
CA PRO A 72 0.86 -30.59 28.21
C PRO A 72 1.34 -29.14 28.11
N GLU A 73 2.39 -28.78 28.85
CA GLU A 73 2.98 -27.44 28.74
C GLU A 73 3.06 -27.12 27.25
N ARG A 74 2.53 -25.95 26.86
CA ARG A 74 2.66 -25.46 25.49
C ARG A 74 4.12 -25.66 25.13
N THR A 75 4.40 -26.53 24.17
CA THR A 75 5.75 -26.64 23.62
C THR A 75 6.16 -25.22 23.30
N ALA A 76 7.20 -24.72 23.95
CA ALA A 76 7.66 -23.35 23.70
C ALA A 76 7.79 -23.21 22.19
N VAL A 77 7.16 -22.18 21.62
CA VAL A 77 7.21 -21.96 20.17
C VAL A 77 8.69 -21.90 19.82
N GLY A 78 9.13 -22.86 19.00
CA GLY A 78 10.53 -22.94 18.61
C GLY A 78 10.82 -21.96 17.47
N THR A 79 12.09 -21.80 17.16
CA THR A 79 12.55 -21.02 16.00
C THR A 79 12.37 -21.75 14.66
N ARG A 80 11.93 -23.02 14.68
CA ARG A 80 11.60 -23.77 13.47
C ARG A 80 10.23 -23.37 12.94
N VAL A 81 10.11 -23.32 11.62
CA VAL A 81 8.84 -23.00 10.96
C VAL A 81 7.76 -24.01 11.34
N ASP A 82 6.64 -23.49 11.83
CA ASP A 82 5.38 -24.18 12.03
C ASP A 82 4.31 -23.45 11.20
N PRO A 83 3.57 -24.12 10.31
CA PRO A 83 2.61 -23.45 9.42
C PRO A 83 1.50 -22.70 10.15
N VAL A 84 1.05 -23.20 11.31
CA VAL A 84 0.02 -22.52 12.12
C VAL A 84 0.61 -21.28 12.74
N MET A 85 1.81 -21.39 13.31
CA MET A 85 2.48 -20.23 13.90
C MET A 85 2.89 -19.21 12.84
N LEU A 86 3.25 -19.64 11.63
CA LEU A 86 3.58 -18.73 10.53
C LEU A 86 2.38 -17.83 10.21
N GLU A 87 1.18 -18.42 10.14
CA GLU A 87 -0.06 -17.67 9.92
C GLU A 87 -0.39 -16.73 11.10
N VAL A 88 -0.16 -17.20 12.33
CA VAL A 88 -0.33 -16.36 13.53
C VAL A 88 0.64 -15.17 13.51
N PHE A 89 1.92 -15.38 13.21
CA PHE A 89 2.91 -14.31 13.14
C PHE A 89 2.63 -13.35 11.98
N ASN A 90 2.23 -13.85 10.80
CA ASN A 90 1.74 -13.02 9.70
C ASN A 90 0.62 -12.08 10.16
N SER A 91 -0.44 -12.65 10.74
CA SER A 91 -1.58 -11.89 11.24
C SER A 91 -1.18 -10.88 12.32
N LEU A 92 -0.27 -11.25 13.22
CA LEU A 92 0.21 -10.36 14.26
C LEU A 92 1.02 -9.20 13.69
N PHE A 93 1.99 -9.44 12.81
CA PHE A 93 2.80 -8.37 12.21
C PHE A 93 1.93 -7.40 11.39
N MET A 94 0.97 -7.92 10.62
CA MET A 94 0.00 -7.09 9.89
C MET A 94 -0.86 -6.27 10.85
N SER A 95 -1.38 -6.88 11.92
CA SER A 95 -2.18 -6.18 12.93
C SER A 95 -1.42 -5.04 13.61
N ILE A 96 -0.10 -5.18 13.80
CA ILE A 96 0.73 -4.09 14.33
C ILE A 96 0.74 -2.91 13.34
N ALA A 97 1.02 -3.17 12.07
CA ALA A 97 1.07 -2.13 11.05
C ALA A 97 -0.30 -1.42 10.91
N GLU A 98 -1.41 -2.17 10.97
CA GLU A 98 -2.77 -1.62 10.97
C GLU A 98 -3.04 -0.74 12.20
N GLN A 99 -2.64 -1.18 13.39
CA GLN A 99 -2.80 -0.39 14.61
C GLN A 99 -1.98 0.91 14.58
N MET A 100 -0.80 0.90 13.94
CA MET A 100 -0.05 2.13 13.66
C MET A 100 -0.84 3.05 12.72
N GLY A 101 -1.43 2.50 11.66
CA GLY A 101 -2.24 3.26 10.70
C GLY A 101 -3.45 3.93 11.36
N VAL A 102 -4.20 3.19 12.18
CA VAL A 102 -5.32 3.74 12.97
C VAL A 102 -4.84 4.86 13.90
N ARG A 103 -3.64 4.74 14.48
CA ARG A 103 -3.08 5.81 15.32
C ARG A 103 -2.78 7.04 14.48
N LEU A 104 -2.15 6.88 13.32
CA LEU A 104 -1.81 7.97 12.40
C LEU A 104 -3.06 8.72 11.94
N GLU A 105 -4.06 8.01 11.41
CA GLU A 105 -5.35 8.56 10.98
C GLU A 105 -6.02 9.42 12.06
N ASN A 106 -6.07 8.92 13.30
CA ASN A 106 -6.74 9.61 14.39
C ASN A 106 -6.01 10.87 14.85
N THR A 107 -4.67 10.89 14.75
CA THR A 107 -3.85 12.00 15.27
C THR A 107 -3.39 13.01 14.20
N ALA A 108 -3.47 12.65 12.92
CA ALA A 108 -3.08 13.55 11.84
C ALA A 108 -4.02 14.75 11.71
N HIS A 109 -3.47 15.85 11.20
CA HIS A 109 -4.17 17.12 11.02
C HIS A 109 -4.56 17.35 9.55
N SER A 110 -3.72 16.95 8.60
CA SER A 110 -3.98 17.16 7.17
C SER A 110 -5.14 16.32 6.65
N VAL A 111 -5.89 16.87 5.69
CA VAL A 111 -6.97 16.15 4.97
C VAL A 111 -6.42 14.91 4.26
N ASN A 112 -5.21 14.99 3.72
CA ASN A 112 -4.57 13.90 2.99
C ASN A 112 -4.31 12.66 3.85
N ILE A 113 -3.72 12.84 5.03
CA ILE A 113 -3.46 11.71 5.93
C ILE A 113 -4.75 11.27 6.63
N LYS A 114 -5.55 12.22 7.13
CA LYS A 114 -6.71 11.93 7.97
C LYS A 114 -7.91 11.38 7.20
N GLU A 115 -8.30 12.03 6.10
CA GLU A 115 -9.54 11.72 5.39
C GLU A 115 -9.27 10.79 4.20
N ARG A 116 -8.19 11.05 3.46
CA ARG A 116 -7.84 10.29 2.25
C ARG A 116 -7.03 9.02 2.53
N LEU A 117 -6.47 8.89 3.74
CA LEU A 117 -5.59 7.79 4.16
C LEU A 117 -4.35 7.64 3.26
N ASP A 118 -3.77 8.75 2.83
CA ASP A 118 -2.55 8.79 2.03
C ASP A 118 -1.30 8.65 2.92
N PHE A 119 -1.16 7.48 3.52
CA PHE A 119 -0.05 7.10 4.38
C PHE A 119 0.14 5.59 4.37
N SER A 120 1.33 5.11 4.75
CA SER A 120 1.58 3.68 5.00
C SER A 120 2.40 3.50 6.27
N CYS A 121 2.13 2.43 7.02
CA CYS A 121 2.88 2.03 8.20
C CYS A 121 3.51 0.65 7.96
N ALA A 122 4.76 0.47 8.37
CA ALA A 122 5.53 -0.72 8.06
C ALA A 122 6.54 -1.10 9.16
N LEU A 123 6.82 -2.40 9.23
CA LEU A 123 7.78 -3.03 10.12
C LEU A 123 8.95 -3.60 9.33
N PHE A 124 10.16 -3.44 9.86
CA PHE A 124 11.39 -3.89 9.22
C PHE A 124 12.25 -4.69 10.19
N ASP A 125 12.99 -5.68 9.69
CA ASP A 125 14.06 -6.35 10.44
C ASP A 125 15.25 -5.41 10.68
N ALA A 126 16.24 -5.88 11.44
CA ALA A 126 17.45 -5.12 11.77
C ALA A 126 18.27 -4.71 10.54
N GLU A 127 18.13 -5.43 9.43
CA GLU A 127 18.80 -5.17 8.15
C GLU A 127 18.00 -4.21 7.25
N GLY A 128 16.80 -3.80 7.67
CA GLY A 128 15.94 -2.88 6.93
C GLY A 128 15.10 -3.54 5.83
N ASN A 129 14.91 -4.86 5.87
CA ASN A 129 13.99 -5.56 4.97
C ASN A 129 12.56 -5.45 5.51
N LEU A 130 11.62 -5.20 4.60
CA LEU A 130 10.19 -5.09 4.93
C LEU A 130 9.66 -6.45 5.39
N ILE A 131 8.98 -6.48 6.54
CA ILE A 131 8.33 -7.65 7.13
C ILE A 131 6.83 -7.63 6.88
N ALA A 132 6.19 -6.51 7.22
CA ALA A 132 4.75 -6.32 7.12
C ALA A 132 4.41 -4.84 6.96
N ASN A 133 3.27 -4.57 6.34
CA ASN A 133 2.75 -3.23 6.13
C ASN A 133 1.23 -3.20 6.16
N ALA A 134 0.64 -2.08 6.56
CA ALA A 134 -0.78 -1.86 6.35
C ALA A 134 -1.05 -1.56 4.86
N PRO A 135 -2.06 -2.18 4.23
CA PRO A 135 -2.32 -2.07 2.79
C PRO A 135 -3.07 -0.77 2.46
N HIS A 136 -2.36 0.37 2.55
CA HIS A 136 -2.91 1.68 2.19
C HIS A 136 -2.46 2.06 0.78
N ILE A 137 -1.23 2.52 0.58
CA ILE A 137 -0.72 2.99 -0.70
C ILE A 137 0.39 2.07 -1.23
N PRO A 138 0.20 1.36 -2.36
CA PRO A 138 1.16 0.37 -2.85
C PRO A 138 2.56 0.91 -3.19
N VAL A 139 2.68 2.12 -3.74
CA VAL A 139 4.00 2.68 -4.12
C VAL A 139 4.90 2.95 -2.91
N HIS A 140 4.32 3.17 -1.72
CA HIS A 140 5.07 3.34 -0.48
C HIS A 140 5.85 2.08 -0.09
N LEU A 141 5.34 0.89 -0.46
CA LEU A 141 5.73 -0.36 0.18
C LEU A 141 7.10 -0.85 -0.28
N GLY A 142 7.35 -0.84 -1.60
CA GLY A 142 8.65 -1.22 -2.13
C GLY A 142 9.72 -0.16 -1.96
N SER A 143 9.33 1.11 -1.84
CA SER A 143 10.28 2.23 -1.76
C SER A 143 10.76 2.51 -0.34
N MET A 144 9.94 2.27 0.70
CA MET A 144 10.37 2.50 2.09
C MET A 144 11.60 1.68 2.49
N GLY A 145 11.73 0.43 2.05
CA GLY A 145 12.87 -0.42 2.40
C GLY A 145 14.22 0.22 2.04
N GLU A 146 14.29 0.93 0.91
CA GLU A 146 15.50 1.64 0.51
C GLU A 146 15.77 2.88 1.39
N SER A 147 14.74 3.64 1.79
CA SER A 147 14.89 4.72 2.77
C SER A 147 15.44 4.21 4.11
N ILE A 148 14.94 3.07 4.58
CA ILE A 148 15.36 2.45 5.85
C ILE A 148 16.83 2.03 5.78
N LYS A 149 17.22 1.33 4.70
CA LYS A 149 18.61 0.93 4.48
C LYS A 149 19.54 2.13 4.39
N GLU A 150 19.10 3.24 3.81
CA GLU A 150 19.90 4.45 3.77
C GLU A 150 20.09 5.07 5.17
N VAL A 151 19.04 5.14 5.98
CA VAL A 151 19.13 5.59 7.38
C VAL A 151 20.11 4.70 8.15
N LEU A 152 20.05 3.38 7.98
CA LEU A 152 21.00 2.45 8.59
C LEU A 152 22.43 2.74 8.15
N ARG A 153 22.67 2.84 6.84
CA ARG A 153 23.99 3.04 6.25
C ARG A 153 24.63 4.37 6.69
N ARG A 154 23.86 5.46 6.68
CA ARG A 154 24.38 6.80 7.02
C ARG A 154 24.61 7.01 8.51
N ASN A 155 23.89 6.28 9.35
CA ASN A 155 23.96 6.42 10.81
C ASN A 155 24.65 5.23 11.48
N GLU A 156 25.36 4.38 10.72
CA GLU A 156 26.09 3.23 11.25
C GLU A 156 26.98 3.63 12.44
N GLY A 157 26.83 2.92 13.56
CA GLY A 157 27.56 3.20 14.81
C GLY A 157 27.11 4.46 15.57
N THR A 158 26.13 5.21 15.08
CA THR A 158 25.64 6.46 15.72
C THR A 158 24.16 6.43 16.11
N LEU A 159 23.39 5.44 15.62
CA LEU A 159 21.99 5.20 16.01
C LEU A 159 21.88 4.98 17.52
N ARG A 160 20.87 5.59 18.15
CA ARG A 160 20.59 5.42 19.58
C ARG A 160 19.12 5.03 19.83
N PRO A 161 18.84 4.33 20.94
CA PRO A 161 17.46 4.12 21.38
C PRO A 161 16.72 5.45 21.54
N GLY A 162 15.55 5.56 20.92
CA GLY A 162 14.70 6.76 21.00
C GLY A 162 15.05 7.87 20.00
N ASP A 163 16.06 7.69 19.15
CA ASP A 163 16.24 8.57 18.00
C ASP A 163 15.10 8.38 16.99
N VAL A 164 14.72 9.45 16.28
CA VAL A 164 13.77 9.38 15.17
C VAL A 164 14.29 10.22 14.01
N TYR A 165 14.16 9.71 12.79
CA TYR A 165 14.67 10.32 11.56
C TYR A 165 13.53 10.61 10.58
N ALA A 166 13.61 11.70 9.82
CA ALA A 166 12.75 12.01 8.67
C ALA A 166 13.55 11.95 7.37
N VAL A 167 12.97 11.33 6.35
CA VAL A 167 13.53 11.22 5.00
C VAL A 167 12.44 11.39 3.95
N ASN A 168 12.64 12.28 2.99
CA ASN A 168 11.86 12.34 1.75
C ASN A 168 12.75 12.43 0.50
N ASP A 169 14.07 12.24 0.65
CA ASP A 169 15.04 12.34 -0.44
C ASP A 169 14.83 11.24 -1.51
N PRO A 170 14.36 11.59 -2.73
CA PRO A 170 14.06 10.61 -3.77
C PRO A 170 15.29 9.85 -4.27
N TYR A 171 16.48 10.45 -4.18
CA TYR A 171 17.73 9.82 -4.67
C TYR A 171 18.29 8.79 -3.69
N HIS A 172 17.76 8.75 -2.46
CA HIS A 172 18.21 7.82 -1.43
C HIS A 172 17.03 7.09 -0.77
N GLY A 173 16.11 6.60 -1.60
CA GLY A 173 15.02 5.70 -1.21
C GLY A 173 13.66 6.38 -1.03
N GLY A 174 13.59 7.72 -0.99
CA GLY A 174 12.34 8.45 -1.09
C GLY A 174 11.65 8.25 -2.44
N THR A 175 10.42 8.73 -2.57
CA THR A 175 9.61 8.66 -3.79
C THR A 175 9.52 10.03 -4.46
N HIS A 176 9.05 11.02 -3.70
CA HIS A 176 9.00 12.44 -4.02
C HIS A 176 8.98 13.24 -2.70
N LEU A 177 9.12 14.56 -2.74
CA LEU A 177 9.23 15.36 -1.51
C LEU A 177 7.97 15.35 -0.61
N PRO A 178 6.73 15.33 -1.12
CA PRO A 178 5.54 15.25 -0.27
C PRO A 178 5.49 13.99 0.61
N ASP A 179 6.08 12.88 0.19
CA ASP A 179 6.06 11.64 0.97
C ASP A 179 7.19 11.62 2.01
N VAL A 180 6.88 12.03 3.24
CA VAL A 180 7.86 12.06 4.33
C VAL A 180 7.85 10.75 5.10
N THR A 181 8.97 10.04 5.11
CA THR A 181 9.17 8.79 5.86
C THR A 181 9.79 9.09 7.22
N VAL A 182 9.09 8.74 8.30
CA VAL A 182 9.58 8.84 9.68
C VAL A 182 10.01 7.46 10.17
N VAL A 183 11.28 7.34 10.55
CA VAL A 183 11.96 6.08 10.87
C VAL A 183 12.41 6.07 12.32
N THR A 184 12.08 5.02 13.06
CA THR A 184 12.45 4.84 14.46
C THR A 184 13.17 3.49 14.66
N PRO A 185 14.49 3.48 14.96
CA PRO A 185 15.21 2.26 15.32
C PRO A 185 14.80 1.75 16.71
N VAL A 186 14.56 0.44 16.81
CA VAL A 186 14.13 -0.23 18.04
C VAL A 186 15.24 -1.13 18.55
N PHE A 187 15.67 -0.86 19.78
CA PHE A 187 16.73 -1.60 20.44
C PHE A 187 16.17 -2.49 21.55
N ASP A 188 16.81 -3.63 21.73
CA ASP A 188 16.63 -4.54 22.86
C ASP A 188 18.00 -4.96 23.38
N GLU A 189 18.20 -4.88 24.70
CA GLU A 189 19.50 -5.12 25.36
C GLU A 189 20.71 -4.41 24.70
N GLY A 190 20.49 -3.23 24.11
CA GLY A 190 21.52 -2.45 23.43
C GLY A 190 21.83 -2.90 21.99
N LYS A 191 21.15 -3.92 21.47
CA LYS A 191 21.24 -4.37 20.08
C LYS A 191 20.07 -3.81 19.26
N LEU A 192 20.34 -3.30 18.06
CA LEU A 192 19.28 -2.98 17.10
C LEU A 192 18.56 -4.28 16.70
N ARG A 193 17.24 -4.29 16.85
CA ARG A 193 16.41 -5.46 16.53
C ARG A 193 15.48 -5.21 15.35
N PHE A 194 14.82 -4.06 15.35
CA PHE A 194 13.79 -3.74 14.36
C PHE A 194 13.89 -2.28 13.98
N LEU A 195 13.32 -1.93 12.83
CA LEU A 195 12.95 -0.55 12.52
C LEU A 195 11.45 -0.47 12.29
N ILE A 196 10.89 0.64 12.72
CA ILE A 196 9.48 0.96 12.49
C ILE A 196 9.42 2.23 11.69
N ALA A 197 8.56 2.27 10.68
CA ALA A 197 8.37 3.47 9.90
C ALA A 197 6.91 3.75 9.57
N SER A 198 6.64 5.03 9.41
CA SER A 198 5.42 5.54 8.80
C SER A 198 5.81 6.53 7.71
N ARG A 199 5.11 6.48 6.59
CA ARG A 199 5.20 7.47 5.52
C ARG A 199 3.86 8.13 5.37
N GLY A 200 3.82 9.45 5.37
CA GLY A 200 2.61 10.23 5.15
C GLY A 200 2.83 11.20 3.99
N HIS A 201 1.78 11.42 3.21
CA HIS A 201 1.80 12.43 2.17
C HIS A 201 1.46 13.80 2.77
N HIS A 202 2.48 14.67 2.83
CA HIS A 202 2.34 16.05 3.25
C HIS A 202 1.84 16.88 2.08
N ALA A 203 0.57 17.29 2.13
CA ALA A 203 -0.07 18.07 1.07
C ALA A 203 0.67 19.37 0.72
N GLU A 204 1.47 19.91 1.62
CA GLU A 204 2.27 21.11 1.42
C GLU A 204 3.61 20.94 2.13
N ILE A 205 4.69 20.81 1.37
CA ILE A 205 6.08 20.76 1.81
C ILE A 205 6.93 21.84 1.12
N GLY A 206 6.30 22.85 0.52
CA GLY A 206 6.92 23.91 -0.26
C GLY A 206 6.80 23.70 -1.76
N GLY A 207 7.70 24.35 -2.50
CA GLY A 207 7.76 24.27 -3.96
C GLY A 207 7.18 25.50 -4.66
N ILE A 208 7.37 25.57 -5.98
CA ILE A 208 7.03 26.75 -6.79
C ILE A 208 5.52 27.02 -6.89
N THR A 209 4.68 26.00 -6.69
CA THR A 209 3.21 26.12 -6.64
C THR A 209 2.68 25.60 -5.30
N PRO A 210 1.52 26.11 -4.83
CA PRO A 210 0.84 25.55 -3.66
C PRO A 210 0.53 24.07 -3.83
N GLY A 211 0.59 23.31 -2.73
CA GLY A 211 0.19 21.90 -2.70
C GLY A 211 1.26 20.90 -3.21
N SER A 212 2.50 21.37 -3.38
CA SER A 212 3.72 20.58 -3.57
C SER A 212 3.75 19.55 -4.70
N MET A 213 2.89 19.72 -5.69
CA MET A 213 2.88 18.94 -6.94
C MET A 213 3.03 19.87 -8.16
N PRO A 214 4.15 20.63 -8.30
CA PRO A 214 4.32 21.58 -9.38
C PRO A 214 4.39 20.90 -10.74
N ALA A 215 3.49 21.28 -11.65
CA ALA A 215 3.40 20.72 -13.00
C ALA A 215 4.70 20.89 -13.82
N PHE A 216 5.41 22.00 -13.61
CA PHE A 216 6.54 22.41 -14.45
C PHE A 216 7.88 22.44 -13.72
N SER A 217 8.03 21.75 -12.59
CA SER A 217 9.34 21.61 -11.95
C SER A 217 10.32 20.89 -12.88
N ARG A 218 11.56 21.37 -12.86
CA ARG A 218 12.72 20.86 -13.60
C ARG A 218 13.80 20.38 -12.66
N THR A 219 13.89 20.98 -11.49
CA THR A 219 14.82 20.55 -10.43
C THR A 219 14.08 20.20 -9.15
N ILE A 220 14.63 19.27 -8.37
CA ILE A 220 14.08 18.87 -7.08
C ILE A 220 13.86 20.04 -6.11
N HIS A 221 14.69 21.09 -6.22
CA HIS A 221 14.56 22.28 -5.39
C HIS A 221 13.26 23.03 -5.64
N GLU A 222 12.71 22.98 -6.85
CA GLU A 222 11.42 23.61 -7.19
C GLU A 222 10.22 22.84 -6.62
N GLU A 223 10.44 21.63 -6.07
CA GLU A 223 9.39 20.75 -5.54
C GLU A 223 9.15 20.94 -4.04
N GLY A 224 10.06 21.61 -3.32
CA GLY A 224 9.89 21.94 -1.90
C GLY A 224 11.07 21.59 -1.00
N VAL A 225 10.77 21.32 0.27
CA VAL A 225 11.75 21.10 1.34
C VAL A 225 12.20 19.63 1.34
N LEU A 226 13.53 19.44 1.34
CA LEU A 226 14.19 18.14 1.39
C LEU A 226 14.60 17.80 2.83
N PHE A 227 14.06 16.71 3.38
CA PHE A 227 14.57 16.02 4.56
C PHE A 227 15.57 14.95 4.13
N ASP A 228 16.85 15.30 4.19
CA ASP A 228 17.94 14.36 3.94
C ASP A 228 18.47 13.79 5.27
N ASN A 229 18.00 12.59 5.65
CA ASN A 229 18.37 11.90 6.90
C ASN A 229 18.26 12.83 8.13
N TRP A 230 17.16 13.58 8.22
CA TRP A 230 16.97 14.63 9.22
C TRP A 230 16.65 14.02 10.59
N LEU A 231 17.48 14.29 11.59
CA LEU A 231 17.22 13.86 12.96
C LEU A 231 16.06 14.68 13.56
N LEU A 232 14.91 14.06 13.76
CA LEU A 232 13.71 14.67 14.35
C LEU A 232 13.73 14.62 15.87
N VAL A 233 14.07 13.47 16.46
CA VAL A 233 14.05 13.27 17.92
C VAL A 233 15.39 12.73 18.36
N ARG A 234 15.90 13.26 19.47
CA ARG A 234 17.05 12.71 20.18
C ARG A 234 16.94 12.97 21.67
N ASP A 235 17.35 11.99 22.48
CA ASP A 235 17.34 12.05 23.94
C ASP A 235 15.94 12.43 24.50
N GLY A 236 14.88 11.94 23.84
CA GLY A 236 13.48 12.24 24.19
C GLY A 236 13.01 13.65 23.85
N ARG A 237 13.84 14.47 23.19
CA ARG A 237 13.49 15.83 22.76
C ARG A 237 13.19 15.86 21.26
N LEU A 238 11.99 16.29 20.91
CA LEU A 238 11.65 16.68 19.53
C LEU A 238 12.39 17.97 19.16
N ARG A 239 13.11 17.94 18.04
CA ARG A 239 13.84 19.08 17.46
C ARG A 239 12.89 19.99 16.67
N GLU A 240 11.86 20.47 17.36
CA GLU A 240 10.71 21.14 16.75
C GLU A 240 11.09 22.49 16.14
N GLU A 241 11.80 23.33 16.88
CA GLU A 241 12.27 24.63 16.40
C GLU A 241 13.22 24.45 15.21
N GLU A 242 14.15 23.51 15.30
CA GLU A 242 15.09 23.23 14.22
C GLU A 242 14.39 22.71 12.95
N THR A 243 13.34 21.89 13.12
CA THR A 243 12.57 21.34 12.00
C THR A 243 11.69 22.43 11.36
N ARG A 244 11.14 23.33 12.17
CA ARG A 244 10.40 24.50 11.69
C ARG A 244 11.28 25.43 10.87
N ASP A 245 12.49 25.68 11.33
CA ASP A 245 13.47 26.51 10.62
C ASP A 245 13.85 25.89 9.27
N LEU A 246 14.03 24.56 9.21
CA LEU A 246 14.28 23.86 7.96
C LEU A 246 13.12 24.04 6.96
N LEU A 247 11.88 23.89 7.43
CA LEU A 247 10.67 24.08 6.62
C LEU A 247 10.49 25.52 6.13
N ALA A 248 10.95 26.51 6.91
CA ALA A 248 10.75 27.93 6.63
C ALA A 248 11.90 28.60 5.85
N SER A 249 13.10 27.98 5.82
CA SER A 249 14.31 28.58 5.24
C SER A 249 14.74 28.01 3.91
N ALA A 250 14.08 26.96 3.40
CA ALA A 250 14.32 26.45 2.06
C ALA A 250 14.05 27.52 0.98
N PRO A 251 14.65 27.42 -0.22
CA PRO A 251 14.40 28.37 -1.32
C PRO A 251 12.92 28.52 -1.67
N TYR A 252 12.17 27.42 -1.59
CA TYR A 252 10.71 27.37 -1.72
C TYR A 252 10.14 26.73 -0.46
N PRO A 253 9.94 27.52 0.61
CA PRO A 253 9.59 27.01 1.92
C PRO A 253 8.16 26.47 1.96
N SER A 254 7.85 25.66 2.96
CA SER A 254 6.48 25.22 3.21
C SER A 254 5.59 26.41 3.57
N ARG A 255 4.40 26.44 2.97
CA ARG A 255 3.34 27.42 3.29
C ARG A 255 2.59 27.05 4.58
N SER A 256 2.73 25.83 5.07
CA SER A 256 2.05 25.35 6.29
C SER A 256 2.96 24.57 7.26
N PRO A 257 4.06 25.18 7.78
CA PRO A 257 5.00 24.48 8.67
C PRO A 257 4.35 23.88 9.93
N ASP A 258 3.32 24.54 10.48
CA ASP A 258 2.60 24.04 11.65
C ASP A 258 1.85 22.74 11.38
N THR A 259 1.21 22.64 10.21
CA THR A 259 0.56 21.40 9.76
C THR A 259 1.59 20.31 9.54
N ASN A 260 2.73 20.63 8.94
CA ASN A 260 3.82 19.67 8.77
C ASN A 260 4.32 19.12 10.11
N LEU A 261 4.57 19.99 11.09
CA LEU A 261 4.98 19.57 12.43
C LEU A 261 3.91 18.72 13.13
N ALA A 262 2.63 19.04 12.95
CA ALA A 262 1.54 18.24 13.50
C ALA A 262 1.51 16.82 12.90
N ASP A 263 1.65 16.69 11.58
CA ASP A 263 1.68 15.40 10.91
C ASP A 263 2.95 14.59 11.25
N LEU A 264 4.12 15.24 11.38
CA LEU A 264 5.34 14.59 11.87
C LEU A 264 5.17 14.05 13.31
N ARG A 265 4.49 14.78 14.20
CA ARG A 265 4.15 14.29 15.54
C ARG A 265 3.20 13.09 15.48
N ALA A 266 2.23 13.10 14.58
CA ALA A 266 1.31 11.98 14.35
C ALA A 266 2.06 10.73 13.86
N GLN A 267 3.02 10.88 12.94
CA GLN A 267 3.89 9.79 12.48
C GLN A 267 4.78 9.22 13.60
N ILE A 268 5.38 10.08 14.45
CA ILE A 268 6.11 9.64 15.64
C ILE A 268 5.19 8.83 16.56
N ALA A 269 3.97 9.30 16.81
CA ALA A 269 3.01 8.60 17.65
C ALA A 269 2.56 7.25 17.07
N ALA A 270 2.46 7.15 15.74
CA ALA A 270 2.19 5.90 15.04
C ALA A 270 3.36 4.92 15.20
N ASN A 271 4.60 5.37 15.02
CA ASN A 271 5.78 4.55 15.23
C ASN A 271 5.86 4.03 16.67
N GLU A 272 5.64 4.88 17.68
CA GLU A 272 5.62 4.46 19.09
C GLU A 272 4.56 3.40 19.40
N LYS A 273 3.39 3.48 18.74
CA LYS A 273 2.38 2.42 18.82
C LYS A 273 2.92 1.10 18.29
N GLY A 274 3.60 1.10 17.15
CA GLY A 274 4.28 -0.07 16.62
C GLY A 274 5.32 -0.65 17.58
N ILE A 275 6.12 0.21 18.23
CA ILE A 275 7.15 -0.20 19.19
C ILE A 275 6.52 -0.91 20.38
N ALA A 276 5.43 -0.34 20.91
CA ALA A 276 4.71 -0.94 22.03
C ALA A 276 4.17 -2.33 21.67
N GLU A 277 3.60 -2.51 20.48
CA GLU A 277 3.10 -3.83 20.06
C GLU A 277 4.20 -4.85 19.81
N LEU A 278 5.30 -4.46 19.15
CA LEU A 278 6.43 -5.36 18.91
C LEU A 278 7.05 -5.81 20.24
N ARG A 279 7.20 -4.90 21.21
CA ARG A 279 7.66 -5.27 22.57
C ARG A 279 6.73 -6.27 23.22
N ARG A 280 5.41 -6.07 23.15
CA ARG A 280 4.43 -7.03 23.69
C ARG A 280 4.56 -8.41 23.04
N MET A 281 4.80 -8.45 21.72
CA MET A 281 5.03 -9.71 21.01
C MET A 281 6.33 -10.37 21.47
N THR A 282 7.41 -9.61 21.58
CA THR A 282 8.71 -10.10 22.07
C THR A 282 8.62 -10.62 23.50
N ASP A 283 7.91 -9.92 24.40
CA ASP A 283 7.68 -10.35 25.77
C ASP A 283 6.91 -11.69 25.85
N GLN A 284 5.99 -11.90 24.90
CA GLN A 284 5.14 -13.09 24.87
C GLN A 284 5.83 -14.31 24.26
N PHE A 285 6.56 -14.13 23.16
CA PHE A 285 7.11 -15.25 22.37
C PHE A 285 8.63 -15.42 22.51
N GLY A 286 9.33 -14.42 23.04
CA GLY A 286 10.78 -14.36 23.10
C GLY A 286 11.38 -13.76 21.82
N PRO A 287 12.49 -12.99 21.93
CA PRO A 287 13.08 -12.28 20.80
C PRO A 287 13.58 -13.22 19.70
N GLU A 288 14.15 -14.38 20.04
CA GLU A 288 14.67 -15.33 19.05
C GLU A 288 13.55 -15.93 18.19
N VAL A 289 12.37 -16.12 18.77
CA VAL A 289 11.20 -16.63 18.05
C VAL A 289 10.67 -15.56 17.11
N VAL A 290 10.49 -14.33 17.59
CA VAL A 290 10.05 -13.21 16.75
C VAL A 290 10.99 -13.02 15.56
N ASP A 291 12.31 -12.95 15.80
CA ASP A 291 13.34 -12.80 14.76
C ASP A 291 13.24 -13.95 13.74
N ALA A 292 13.09 -15.19 14.19
CA ALA A 292 12.98 -16.35 13.30
C ALA A 292 11.70 -16.29 12.43
N TYR A 293 10.56 -15.92 13.01
CA TYR A 293 9.31 -15.83 12.27
C TYR A 293 9.27 -14.64 11.30
N MET A 294 9.95 -13.53 11.57
CA MET A 294 10.17 -12.49 10.57
C MET A 294 10.86 -13.04 9.32
N GLY A 295 11.88 -13.90 9.50
CA GLY A 295 12.54 -14.62 8.41
C GLY A 295 11.60 -15.58 7.67
N HIS A 296 10.87 -16.42 8.40
CA HIS A 296 9.94 -17.39 7.79
C HIS A 296 8.84 -16.73 6.98
N VAL A 297 8.36 -15.55 7.40
CA VAL A 297 7.37 -14.75 6.67
C VAL A 297 7.93 -14.23 5.34
N GLN A 298 9.18 -13.78 5.32
CA GLN A 298 9.85 -13.39 4.07
C GLN A 298 10.07 -14.60 3.14
N ASP A 299 10.51 -15.73 3.68
CA ASP A 299 10.77 -16.95 2.88
C ASP A 299 9.48 -17.51 2.26
N ASN A 300 8.36 -17.43 2.96
CA ASN A 300 7.05 -17.80 2.42
C ASN A 300 6.59 -16.89 1.27
N ALA A 301 6.86 -15.58 1.37
CA ALA A 301 6.57 -14.63 0.32
C ALA A 301 7.44 -14.88 -0.93
N GLU A 302 8.73 -15.16 -0.73
CA GLU A 302 9.65 -15.58 -1.80
C GLU A 302 9.11 -16.82 -2.54
N GLU A 303 8.79 -17.90 -1.82
CA GLU A 303 8.29 -19.13 -2.43
C GLU A 303 6.95 -18.91 -3.16
N SER A 304 6.11 -18.00 -2.67
CA SER A 304 4.85 -17.65 -3.33
C SER A 304 5.07 -16.95 -4.68
N VAL A 305 6.02 -16.03 -4.77
CA VAL A 305 6.40 -15.42 -6.06
C VAL A 305 7.08 -16.44 -6.97
N ARG A 306 7.99 -17.28 -6.45
CA ARG A 306 8.63 -18.34 -7.25
C ARG A 306 7.64 -19.28 -7.93
N ARG A 307 6.53 -19.61 -7.24
CA ARG A 307 5.45 -20.45 -7.80
C ARG A 307 4.77 -19.80 -9.00
N ILE A 308 4.48 -18.49 -8.95
CA ILE A 308 3.83 -17.82 -10.09
C ILE A 308 4.79 -17.59 -11.24
N VAL A 309 6.06 -17.30 -10.95
CA VAL A 309 7.09 -17.07 -11.99
C VAL A 309 7.23 -18.29 -12.90
N ALA A 310 7.10 -19.51 -12.36
CA ALA A 310 7.17 -20.74 -13.15
C ALA A 310 6.10 -20.84 -14.25
N GLY A 311 4.96 -20.17 -14.06
CA GLY A 311 3.85 -20.13 -15.02
C GLY A 311 3.94 -18.98 -16.03
N LEU A 312 4.88 -18.05 -15.88
CA LEU A 312 5.04 -16.91 -16.76
C LEU A 312 5.75 -17.28 -18.08
N HIS A 313 5.57 -16.41 -19.06
CA HIS A 313 6.25 -16.46 -20.35
C HIS A 313 7.12 -15.23 -20.52
N ASP A 314 8.15 -15.36 -21.38
CA ASP A 314 8.92 -14.21 -21.81
C ASP A 314 8.00 -13.20 -22.51
N GLY A 315 8.28 -11.92 -22.29
CA GLY A 315 7.42 -10.86 -22.75
C GLY A 315 8.16 -9.55 -22.91
N HIS A 316 7.56 -8.63 -23.65
CA HIS A 316 8.13 -7.32 -23.87
C HIS A 316 7.02 -6.29 -24.09
N CYS A 317 7.18 -5.14 -23.45
CA CYS A 317 6.32 -3.99 -23.66
C CYS A 317 7.15 -2.75 -24.03
N ARG A 318 6.62 -1.97 -24.97
CA ARG A 318 7.05 -0.61 -25.25
C ARG A 318 5.88 0.31 -24.96
N TYR A 319 5.99 1.06 -23.88
CA TYR A 319 4.95 1.94 -23.38
C TYR A 319 5.30 3.40 -23.67
N GLU A 320 4.46 4.11 -24.43
CA GLU A 320 4.65 5.54 -24.73
C GLU A 320 3.79 6.40 -23.80
N THR A 321 4.42 7.36 -23.10
CA THR A 321 3.72 8.34 -22.28
C THR A 321 3.25 9.53 -23.12
N ASP A 322 2.33 10.35 -22.59
CA ASP A 322 1.86 11.55 -23.28
C ASP A 322 2.97 12.56 -23.63
N SER A 323 4.06 12.62 -22.84
CA SER A 323 5.22 13.47 -23.15
C SER A 323 6.06 12.95 -24.33
N GLY A 324 5.79 11.74 -24.82
CA GLY A 324 6.55 11.07 -25.87
C GLY A 324 7.76 10.30 -25.33
N ALA A 325 7.95 10.27 -24.00
CA ALA A 325 8.91 9.38 -23.37
C ALA A 325 8.43 7.93 -23.48
N VAL A 326 9.37 6.99 -23.44
CA VAL A 326 9.09 5.58 -23.63
C VAL A 326 9.72 4.76 -22.52
N ILE A 327 8.90 3.91 -21.91
CA ILE A 327 9.34 2.87 -20.98
C ILE A 327 9.39 1.57 -21.76
N GLN A 328 10.55 0.92 -21.76
CA GLN A 328 10.73 -0.40 -22.33
C GLN A 328 10.96 -1.38 -21.20
N VAL A 329 10.30 -2.53 -21.25
CA VAL A 329 10.57 -3.63 -20.32
C VAL A 329 10.57 -4.94 -21.08
N ARG A 330 11.60 -5.74 -20.86
CA ARG A 330 11.67 -7.13 -21.29
C ARG A 330 11.65 -8.03 -20.06
N LEU A 331 10.67 -8.93 -20.01
CA LEU A 331 10.57 -9.99 -19.03
C LEU A 331 11.21 -11.26 -19.61
N THR A 332 12.18 -11.82 -18.90
CA THR A 332 12.78 -13.13 -19.21
C THR A 332 12.59 -14.06 -18.02
N VAL A 333 12.02 -15.25 -18.24
CA VAL A 333 11.68 -16.20 -17.18
C VAL A 333 12.66 -17.37 -17.16
N ASP A 334 13.35 -17.54 -16.04
CA ASP A 334 14.12 -18.74 -15.75
C ASP A 334 13.26 -19.73 -14.97
N ARG A 335 12.76 -20.75 -15.67
CA ARG A 335 11.88 -21.78 -15.07
C ARG A 335 12.62 -22.74 -14.14
N ASP A 336 13.92 -22.95 -14.35
CA ASP A 336 14.72 -23.86 -13.52
C ASP A 336 15.06 -23.19 -12.19
N ALA A 337 15.49 -21.93 -12.23
CA ALA A 337 15.72 -21.12 -11.02
C ALA A 337 14.42 -20.60 -10.40
N ARG A 338 13.28 -20.72 -11.09
CA ARG A 338 11.99 -20.10 -10.73
C ARG A 338 12.16 -18.60 -10.43
N GLY A 339 12.88 -17.92 -11.33
CA GLY A 339 13.23 -16.50 -11.21
C GLY A 339 12.91 -15.74 -12.50
N ALA A 340 12.84 -14.42 -12.40
CA ALA A 340 12.54 -13.56 -13.54
C ALA A 340 13.52 -12.39 -13.61
N HIS A 341 13.95 -12.05 -14.83
CA HIS A 341 14.73 -10.86 -15.12
C HIS A 341 13.87 -9.82 -15.83
N LEU A 342 13.83 -8.61 -15.26
CA LEU A 342 13.13 -7.44 -15.77
C LEU A 342 14.16 -6.44 -16.26
N ASP A 343 14.33 -6.34 -17.58
CA ASP A 343 15.30 -5.45 -18.20
C ASP A 343 14.60 -4.21 -18.76
N PHE A 344 14.89 -3.04 -18.15
CA PHE A 344 14.38 -1.75 -18.60
C PHE A 344 15.27 -1.04 -19.63
N THR A 345 16.29 -1.73 -20.17
CA THR A 345 17.17 -1.20 -21.23
C THR A 345 16.37 -0.72 -22.44
N GLY A 346 16.70 0.50 -22.90
CA GLY A 346 16.02 1.18 -24.00
C GLY A 346 14.90 2.15 -23.55
N THR A 347 14.61 2.20 -22.24
CA THR A 347 13.82 3.28 -21.64
C THR A 347 14.46 4.65 -21.88
N SER A 348 13.63 5.67 -22.09
CA SER A 348 14.06 7.03 -22.38
C SER A 348 15.04 7.58 -21.34
N PRO A 349 15.98 8.45 -21.76
CA PRO A 349 16.88 9.14 -20.84
C PRO A 349 16.09 9.99 -19.84
N GLN A 350 16.76 10.44 -18.78
CA GLN A 350 16.22 11.41 -17.83
C GLN A 350 15.52 12.56 -18.57
N GLN A 351 14.29 12.85 -18.15
CA GLN A 351 13.45 13.90 -18.70
C GLN A 351 13.85 15.27 -18.13
N PRO A 352 13.70 16.35 -18.90
CA PRO A 352 14.02 17.71 -18.45
C PRO A 352 13.00 18.29 -17.43
N GLY A 353 11.85 17.65 -17.27
CA GLY A 353 10.81 18.01 -16.30
C GLY A 353 10.75 17.03 -15.12
N ASN A 354 9.57 16.88 -14.53
CA ASN A 354 9.32 16.13 -13.30
C ASN A 354 8.88 14.67 -13.46
N ALA A 355 8.78 14.18 -14.70
CA ALA A 355 8.36 12.81 -15.02
C ALA A 355 9.44 11.74 -14.74
N ASN A 356 10.43 12.05 -13.91
CA ASN A 356 11.50 11.11 -13.55
C ASN A 356 11.12 10.32 -12.29
N ALA A 357 11.06 8.99 -12.39
CA ALA A 357 10.80 8.11 -11.26
C ALA A 357 12.13 7.60 -10.70
N PRO A 358 12.43 7.79 -9.40
CA PRO A 358 13.57 7.16 -8.76
C PRO A 358 13.51 5.62 -8.83
N ARG A 359 14.66 4.96 -8.73
CA ARG A 359 14.77 3.50 -8.69
C ARG A 359 13.85 2.85 -7.65
N SER A 360 13.67 3.48 -6.49
CA SER A 360 12.78 3.02 -5.41
C SER A 360 11.32 2.88 -5.88
N VAL A 361 10.83 3.79 -6.73
CA VAL A 361 9.49 3.77 -7.32
C VAL A 361 9.33 2.60 -8.29
N VAL A 362 10.35 2.34 -9.13
CA VAL A 362 10.35 1.23 -10.08
C VAL A 362 10.28 -0.12 -9.33
N MET A 363 11.09 -0.27 -8.28
CA MET A 363 11.07 -1.49 -7.46
C MET A 363 9.73 -1.68 -6.76
N ALA A 364 9.06 -0.60 -6.36
CA ALA A 364 7.71 -0.66 -5.80
C ALA A 364 6.66 -1.11 -6.82
N ALA A 365 6.73 -0.62 -8.07
CA ALA A 365 5.86 -1.08 -9.15
C ALA A 365 6.09 -2.57 -9.47
N VAL A 366 7.34 -3.03 -9.51
CA VAL A 366 7.68 -4.45 -9.68
C VAL A 366 7.11 -5.30 -8.55
N LEU A 367 7.32 -4.90 -7.29
CA LEU A 367 6.79 -5.59 -6.12
C LEU A 367 5.26 -5.68 -6.17
N TYR A 368 4.59 -4.57 -6.50
CA TYR A 368 3.13 -4.51 -6.63
C TYR A 368 2.63 -5.50 -7.68
N VAL A 369 3.14 -5.41 -8.91
CA VAL A 369 2.71 -6.25 -10.04
C VAL A 369 2.87 -7.73 -9.70
N PHE A 370 4.05 -8.15 -9.24
CA PHE A 370 4.26 -9.57 -8.92
C PHE A 370 3.42 -10.04 -7.74
N ARG A 371 3.15 -9.18 -6.75
CA ARG A 371 2.21 -9.53 -5.66
C ARG A 371 0.80 -9.75 -6.21
N THR A 372 0.32 -8.93 -7.15
CA THR A 372 -1.04 -9.10 -7.69
C THR A 372 -1.24 -10.45 -8.39
N LEU A 373 -0.17 -11.03 -8.96
CA LEU A 373 -0.21 -12.31 -9.65
C LEU A 373 -0.31 -13.53 -8.71
N VAL A 374 0.06 -13.37 -7.42
CA VAL A 374 0.11 -14.50 -6.47
C VAL A 374 -1.27 -15.11 -6.19
N GLY A 375 -2.35 -14.33 -6.33
CA GLY A 375 -3.73 -14.82 -6.17
C GLY A 375 -4.06 -15.39 -4.78
N ALA A 376 -3.21 -15.12 -3.78
CA ALA A 376 -3.37 -15.55 -2.40
C ALA A 376 -3.11 -14.37 -1.46
N ASP A 377 -3.68 -14.46 -0.26
CA ASP A 377 -3.51 -13.43 0.77
C ASP A 377 -2.16 -13.62 1.48
N ILE A 378 -1.10 -13.15 0.83
CA ILE A 378 0.25 -13.08 1.42
C ILE A 378 0.60 -11.64 1.77
N PRO A 379 1.32 -11.40 2.89
CA PRO A 379 1.85 -10.08 3.19
C PRO A 379 2.79 -9.61 2.08
N LEU A 380 2.72 -8.32 1.77
CA LEU A 380 3.65 -7.71 0.83
C LEU A 380 4.93 -7.33 1.60
N ASN A 381 6.02 -8.04 1.30
CA ASN A 381 7.27 -7.91 2.04
C ASN A 381 8.49 -8.09 1.11
N SER A 382 9.71 -7.89 1.63
CA SER A 382 10.93 -7.94 0.80
C SER A 382 11.22 -9.33 0.21
N GLY A 383 10.63 -10.40 0.74
CA GLY A 383 10.72 -11.74 0.19
C GLY A 383 10.20 -11.85 -1.23
N CYS A 384 9.16 -11.08 -1.58
CA CYS A 384 8.59 -11.06 -2.94
C CYS A 384 9.57 -10.59 -4.02
N LEU A 385 10.60 -9.82 -3.65
CA LEU A 385 11.61 -9.31 -4.59
C LEU A 385 12.80 -10.26 -4.78
N LYS A 386 13.05 -11.18 -3.84
CA LYS A 386 14.19 -12.11 -3.89
C LYS A 386 14.30 -12.94 -5.19
N PRO A 387 13.21 -13.41 -5.83
CA PRO A 387 13.31 -14.17 -7.08
C PRO A 387 13.35 -13.28 -8.34
N LEU A 388 13.38 -11.95 -8.19
CA LEU A 388 13.30 -10.99 -9.28
C LEU A 388 14.64 -10.24 -9.40
N ASP A 389 15.21 -10.26 -10.59
CA ASP A 389 16.37 -9.43 -10.94
C ASP A 389 15.91 -8.27 -11.84
N VAL A 390 16.37 -7.06 -11.54
CA VAL A 390 15.86 -5.84 -12.18
C VAL A 390 17.01 -4.95 -12.66
N THR A 391 17.13 -4.82 -13.97
CA THR A 391 18.08 -3.90 -14.62
C THR A 391 17.38 -2.60 -14.96
N ILE A 392 17.85 -1.49 -14.39
CA ILE A 392 17.41 -0.14 -14.73
C ILE A 392 18.62 0.63 -15.27
N PRO A 393 18.57 1.21 -16.48
CA PRO A 393 19.70 1.95 -17.03
C PRO A 393 19.99 3.22 -16.22
N PRO A 394 21.22 3.42 -15.72
CA PRO A 394 21.59 4.65 -15.01
C PRO A 394 21.41 5.90 -15.89
N GLY A 395 20.85 6.97 -15.32
CA GLY A 395 20.57 8.21 -16.04
C GLY A 395 19.37 8.14 -16.99
N SER A 396 18.59 7.06 -16.93
CA SER A 396 17.26 7.00 -17.55
C SER A 396 16.24 7.78 -16.71
N MET A 397 15.03 7.99 -17.25
CA MET A 397 13.93 8.55 -16.46
C MET A 397 13.48 7.67 -15.28
N LEU A 398 13.98 6.43 -15.19
CA LEU A 398 13.70 5.45 -14.13
C LEU A 398 14.85 5.30 -13.13
N ASP A 399 15.97 5.99 -13.37
CA ASP A 399 17.11 6.12 -12.45
C ASP A 399 17.76 7.51 -12.64
N PRO A 400 17.03 8.60 -12.32
CA PRO A 400 17.48 9.96 -12.55
C PRO A 400 18.62 10.36 -11.61
N SER A 401 19.48 11.24 -12.10
CA SER A 401 20.54 11.85 -11.31
C SER A 401 20.08 13.17 -10.68
N TYR A 402 20.55 13.45 -9.47
CA TYR A 402 20.39 14.75 -8.83
C TYR A 402 20.91 15.87 -9.76
N PRO A 403 20.21 17.02 -9.91
CA PRO A 403 19.02 17.47 -9.17
C PRO A 403 17.70 17.35 -9.95
N ALA A 404 17.50 16.33 -10.80
CA ALA A 404 16.28 16.20 -11.61
C ALA A 404 14.97 16.23 -10.78
N ALA A 405 13.96 16.97 -11.24
CA ALA A 405 12.61 16.93 -10.65
C ALA A 405 12.00 15.51 -10.73
N THR A 406 11.22 15.13 -9.70
CA THR A 406 10.71 13.75 -9.51
C THR A 406 9.23 13.64 -9.15
N VAL A 407 8.53 14.76 -8.93
CA VAL A 407 7.18 14.72 -8.35
C VAL A 407 6.18 13.92 -9.18
N ALA A 408 6.18 14.09 -10.51
CA ALA A 408 5.34 13.30 -11.42
C ALA A 408 5.85 11.86 -11.59
N GLY A 409 7.10 11.60 -11.24
CA GLY A 409 7.70 10.27 -11.23
C GLY A 409 6.95 9.28 -10.33
N ASN A 410 6.59 9.73 -9.11
CA ASN A 410 5.89 8.90 -8.14
C ASN A 410 4.42 8.64 -8.49
N VAL A 411 3.75 9.59 -9.15
CA VAL A 411 2.30 9.54 -9.37
C VAL A 411 1.89 9.17 -10.79
N GLU A 412 2.65 9.55 -11.81
CA GLU A 412 2.31 9.30 -13.22
C GLU A 412 3.26 8.29 -13.87
N THR A 413 4.58 8.49 -13.74
CA THR A 413 5.55 7.55 -14.34
C THR A 413 5.47 6.16 -13.70
N SER A 414 5.16 6.08 -12.40
CA SER A 414 4.92 4.81 -11.69
C SER A 414 3.73 4.02 -12.24
N GLN A 415 2.64 4.72 -12.64
CA GLN A 415 1.50 4.11 -13.33
C GLN A 415 1.94 3.56 -14.68
N ALA A 416 2.69 4.36 -15.46
CA ALA A 416 3.22 3.94 -16.75
C ALA A 416 4.18 2.73 -16.65
N VAL A 417 5.04 2.68 -15.63
CA VAL A 417 5.88 1.50 -15.34
C VAL A 417 5.01 0.28 -15.06
N THR A 418 3.95 0.45 -14.26
CA THR A 418 3.01 -0.63 -13.93
C THR A 418 2.26 -1.13 -15.18
N GLY A 419 1.78 -0.20 -16.02
CA GLY A 419 1.16 -0.50 -17.31
C GLY A 419 2.12 -1.23 -18.26
N ALA A 420 3.39 -0.82 -18.31
CA ALA A 420 4.42 -1.51 -19.10
C ALA A 420 4.70 -2.94 -18.60
N LEU A 421 4.75 -3.14 -17.28
CA LEU A 421 4.94 -4.45 -16.67
C LEU A 421 3.78 -5.40 -17.00
N TYR A 422 2.53 -4.96 -16.82
CA TYR A 422 1.37 -5.75 -17.23
C TYR A 422 1.32 -5.97 -18.74
N GLY A 423 1.71 -5.00 -19.55
CA GLY A 423 1.80 -5.16 -21.00
C GLY A 423 2.83 -6.20 -21.42
N ALA A 424 3.91 -6.39 -20.64
CA ALA A 424 4.91 -7.42 -20.90
C ALA A 424 4.48 -8.80 -20.38
N ILE A 425 3.76 -8.86 -19.25
CA ILE A 425 3.26 -10.09 -18.66
C ILE A 425 2.04 -10.64 -19.42
N GLY A 426 1.17 -9.75 -19.91
CA GLY A 426 -0.11 -10.05 -20.53
C GLY A 426 -1.23 -10.33 -19.52
N GLY A 427 -2.38 -10.77 -20.03
CA GLY A 427 -3.53 -11.23 -19.23
C GLY A 427 -4.51 -10.14 -18.77
N GLN A 428 -4.19 -8.86 -18.96
CA GLN A 428 -5.12 -7.75 -18.74
C GLN A 428 -4.83 -6.57 -19.68
N ALA A 429 -5.86 -5.77 -19.92
CA ALA A 429 -5.76 -4.46 -20.54
C ALA A 429 -5.30 -3.41 -19.53
N GLU A 430 -4.96 -2.23 -20.02
CA GLU A 430 -4.58 -1.12 -19.15
C GLU A 430 -5.78 -0.55 -18.39
N GLY A 431 -5.57 -0.14 -17.13
CA GLY A 431 -6.51 0.75 -16.44
C GLY A 431 -6.46 2.17 -17.00
N SER A 432 -6.65 3.17 -16.14
CA SER A 432 -6.48 4.55 -16.57
C SER A 432 -5.04 4.96 -16.82
N GLY A 433 -4.06 4.24 -16.26
CA GLY A 433 -2.63 4.53 -16.34
C GLY A 433 -2.21 5.91 -15.81
N THR A 434 -3.07 6.56 -15.03
CA THR A 434 -2.84 7.88 -14.40
C THR A 434 -3.54 7.95 -13.04
N MET A 435 -2.96 8.71 -12.10
CA MET A 435 -3.62 9.02 -10.83
C MET A 435 -4.56 10.24 -10.94
N ASN A 436 -4.56 10.95 -12.08
CA ASN A 436 -5.31 12.18 -12.32
C ASN A 436 -5.12 13.18 -11.16
N ASN A 437 -3.88 13.58 -10.92
CA ASN A 437 -3.54 14.45 -9.80
C ASN A 437 -4.12 15.85 -10.03
N LEU A 438 -4.90 16.29 -9.06
CA LEU A 438 -5.39 17.65 -8.93
C LEU A 438 -4.79 18.27 -7.69
N THR A 439 -4.05 19.35 -7.88
CA THR A 439 -3.59 20.20 -6.78
C THR A 439 -4.14 21.59 -6.98
N PHE A 440 -4.59 22.22 -5.90
CA PHE A 440 -4.91 23.64 -5.93
C PHE A 440 -4.61 24.31 -4.60
N GLY A 441 -4.39 25.62 -4.65
CA GLY A 441 -4.18 26.39 -3.44
C GLY A 441 -3.79 27.83 -3.67
N ASN A 442 -3.53 28.51 -2.58
CA ASN A 442 -3.02 29.88 -2.48
C ASN A 442 -2.13 29.98 -1.24
N ASP A 443 -1.90 31.19 -0.72
CA ASP A 443 -1.04 31.42 0.46
C ASP A 443 -1.59 30.80 1.76
N HIS A 444 -2.87 30.45 1.82
CA HIS A 444 -3.53 29.99 3.05
C HIS A 444 -4.18 28.62 2.93
N VAL A 445 -4.48 28.17 1.71
CA VAL A 445 -5.14 26.89 1.44
C VAL A 445 -4.29 26.07 0.48
N GLN A 446 -4.12 24.78 0.79
CA GLN A 446 -3.46 23.82 -0.10
C GLN A 446 -4.22 22.51 -0.07
N TYR A 447 -4.47 21.95 -1.25
CA TYR A 447 -5.19 20.70 -1.42
C TYR A 447 -4.58 19.88 -2.54
N TYR A 448 -4.54 18.57 -2.31
CA TYR A 448 -4.11 17.57 -3.28
C TYR A 448 -5.13 16.43 -3.28
N GLU A 449 -5.53 15.98 -4.48
CA GLU A 449 -6.44 14.86 -4.75
C GLU A 449 -5.95 14.01 -5.93
N THR A 450 -6.12 12.68 -5.84
CA THR A 450 -6.05 11.78 -6.98
C THR A 450 -7.48 11.40 -7.39
N ILE A 451 -7.85 11.62 -8.64
CA ILE A 451 -9.23 11.42 -9.11
C ILE A 451 -9.36 10.01 -9.70
N ALA A 452 -10.37 9.26 -9.24
CA ALA A 452 -10.64 7.89 -9.68
C ALA A 452 -10.97 7.79 -11.18
N SER A 453 -10.90 6.57 -11.73
CA SER A 453 -10.99 6.34 -13.17
C SER A 453 -11.46 4.90 -13.47
N GLY A 454 -11.46 4.50 -14.74
CA GLY A 454 -11.77 3.11 -15.10
C GLY A 454 -10.59 2.16 -14.94
N SER A 455 -10.82 0.95 -14.42
CA SER A 455 -9.81 -0.12 -14.42
C SER A 455 -9.79 -0.88 -15.75
N GLY A 456 -8.69 -1.60 -16.02
CA GLY A 456 -8.57 -2.44 -17.20
C GLY A 456 -9.37 -3.73 -17.04
N ALA A 457 -9.89 -4.25 -18.15
CA ALA A 457 -10.50 -5.57 -18.22
C ALA A 457 -9.44 -6.67 -18.33
N GLY A 458 -9.80 -7.92 -18.03
CA GLY A 458 -8.90 -9.06 -18.22
C GLY A 458 -9.65 -10.34 -18.54
N ASP A 459 -8.91 -11.45 -18.64
CA ASP A 459 -9.51 -12.73 -18.98
C ASP A 459 -10.43 -13.23 -17.86
N GLY A 460 -11.74 -13.02 -18.03
CA GLY A 460 -12.77 -13.46 -17.10
C GLY A 460 -13.42 -12.35 -16.28
N PHE A 461 -13.05 -11.09 -16.49
CA PHE A 461 -13.60 -9.96 -15.72
C PHE A 461 -13.62 -8.63 -16.50
N ASP A 462 -14.70 -7.88 -16.32
CA ASP A 462 -14.80 -6.48 -16.74
C ASP A 462 -13.96 -5.56 -15.85
N GLY A 463 -13.59 -4.40 -16.38
CA GLY A 463 -13.03 -3.32 -15.59
C GLY A 463 -14.07 -2.68 -14.68
N ALA A 464 -13.65 -2.26 -13.49
CA ALA A 464 -14.48 -1.52 -12.55
C ALA A 464 -14.50 -0.02 -12.90
N ASP A 465 -15.68 0.59 -12.80
CA ASP A 465 -15.89 2.02 -13.02
C ASP A 465 -15.47 2.84 -11.81
N ALA A 466 -14.92 4.04 -12.05
CA ALA A 466 -14.69 5.05 -11.02
C ALA A 466 -13.91 4.57 -9.78
N VAL A 467 -12.87 3.75 -9.99
CA VAL A 467 -11.96 3.25 -8.94
C VAL A 467 -10.54 3.78 -9.11
N GLN A 468 -9.80 3.84 -8.01
CA GLN A 468 -8.35 4.02 -8.06
C GLN A 468 -7.68 2.66 -8.24
N THR A 469 -6.69 2.59 -9.12
CA THR A 469 -6.01 1.34 -9.46
C THR A 469 -4.51 1.46 -9.32
N HIS A 470 -3.90 0.28 -9.14
CA HIS A 470 -2.46 0.08 -9.15
C HIS A 470 -1.72 0.80 -8.02
N VAL A 471 -0.91 1.79 -8.33
CA VAL A 471 0.02 2.45 -7.39
C VAL A 471 -0.66 3.43 -6.43
N THR A 472 -1.99 3.55 -6.48
CA THR A 472 -2.81 4.37 -5.56
C THR A 472 -4.06 3.62 -5.08
N ASN A 473 -4.48 3.89 -3.85
CA ASN A 473 -5.69 3.36 -3.21
C ASN A 473 -6.15 4.30 -2.06
N SER A 474 -6.08 5.61 -2.33
CA SER A 474 -6.57 6.65 -1.43
C SER A 474 -8.10 6.77 -1.50
N ARG A 475 -8.70 7.30 -0.43
CA ARG A 475 -10.11 7.70 -0.46
C ARG A 475 -10.25 9.04 -1.20
N LEU A 476 -11.41 9.22 -1.84
CA LEU A 476 -11.86 10.55 -2.24
C LEU A 476 -12.06 11.41 -0.99
N THR A 477 -11.82 12.72 -1.08
CA THR A 477 -12.24 13.61 0.00
C THR A 477 -13.75 13.74 -0.02
N ASP A 478 -14.39 13.42 1.11
CA ASP A 478 -15.84 13.54 1.25
C ASP A 478 -16.30 14.93 0.78
N PRO A 479 -17.33 15.03 -0.10
CA PRO A 479 -17.77 16.31 -0.63
C PRO A 479 -18.09 17.36 0.44
N GLU A 480 -18.71 16.97 1.55
CA GLU A 480 -19.04 17.91 2.63
C GLU A 480 -17.79 18.40 3.34
N ILE A 481 -16.81 17.51 3.54
CA ILE A 481 -15.49 17.89 4.11
C ILE A 481 -14.72 18.80 3.15
N LEU A 482 -14.76 18.51 1.85
CA LEU A 482 -14.14 19.32 0.80
C LEU A 482 -14.69 20.75 0.84
N GLU A 483 -16.02 20.90 0.77
CA GLU A 483 -16.69 22.21 0.78
C GLU A 483 -16.58 22.94 2.12
N TRP A 484 -16.48 22.20 3.23
CA TRP A 484 -16.36 22.80 4.56
C TRP A 484 -14.96 23.34 4.84
N ARG A 485 -13.91 22.66 4.36
CA ARG A 485 -12.51 23.02 4.67
C ARG A 485 -11.83 23.87 3.61
N LEU A 486 -12.34 23.89 2.39
CA LEU A 486 -11.69 24.52 1.23
C LEU A 486 -12.65 25.49 0.53
N PRO A 487 -12.14 26.54 -0.15
CA PRO A 487 -12.96 27.54 -0.81
C PRO A 487 -13.47 27.04 -2.17
N VAL A 488 -14.16 25.89 -2.17
CA VAL A 488 -14.69 25.26 -3.38
C VAL A 488 -16.10 24.72 -3.14
N ARG A 489 -16.83 24.51 -4.23
CA ARG A 489 -18.10 23.79 -4.27
C ARG A 489 -18.02 22.66 -5.31
N LEU A 490 -18.35 21.45 -4.92
CA LEU A 490 -18.43 20.32 -5.84
C LEU A 490 -19.79 20.36 -6.55
N GLU A 491 -19.80 20.72 -7.83
CA GLU A 491 -21.04 20.82 -8.60
C GLU A 491 -21.54 19.45 -9.07
N SER A 492 -20.62 18.59 -9.48
CA SER A 492 -20.93 17.20 -9.83
C SER A 492 -19.69 16.30 -9.68
N PHE A 493 -19.97 15.03 -9.41
CA PHE A 493 -19.00 13.95 -9.52
C PHE A 493 -19.74 12.69 -9.99
N ALA A 494 -19.52 12.28 -11.23
CA ALA A 494 -20.31 11.24 -11.89
C ALA A 494 -19.44 10.31 -12.73
N VAL A 495 -19.91 9.08 -12.95
CA VAL A 495 -19.31 8.16 -13.91
C VAL A 495 -19.44 8.75 -15.32
N ARG A 496 -18.34 8.69 -16.08
CA ARG A 496 -18.29 9.11 -17.48
C ARG A 496 -18.61 7.90 -18.35
N GLU A 497 -19.91 7.70 -18.58
CA GLU A 497 -20.43 6.63 -19.44
C GLU A 497 -19.73 6.60 -20.80
N ASP A 498 -19.66 5.40 -21.39
CA ASP A 498 -19.06 5.13 -22.71
C ASP A 498 -17.56 5.47 -22.85
N SER A 499 -16.85 5.71 -21.74
CA SER A 499 -15.40 5.93 -21.79
C SER A 499 -14.54 4.65 -21.75
N GLY A 500 -15.10 3.51 -21.34
CA GLY A 500 -14.39 2.24 -21.22
C GLY A 500 -14.23 1.56 -22.59
N GLY A 501 -13.08 0.91 -22.81
CA GLY A 501 -12.80 0.22 -24.06
C GLY A 501 -13.70 -1.00 -24.26
N ALA A 502 -14.21 -1.19 -25.48
CA ALA A 502 -15.05 -2.33 -25.80
C ALA A 502 -14.23 -3.64 -25.87
N GLY A 503 -14.86 -4.76 -25.54
CA GLY A 503 -14.26 -6.08 -25.65
C GLY A 503 -15.26 -7.17 -25.35
N ARG A 504 -14.81 -8.42 -25.27
CA ARG A 504 -15.63 -9.46 -24.62
C ARG A 504 -15.89 -9.07 -23.17
N TRP A 505 -14.87 -8.54 -22.52
CA TRP A 505 -14.95 -7.87 -21.24
C TRP A 505 -14.66 -6.38 -21.46
N HIS A 506 -15.52 -5.52 -20.94
CA HIS A 506 -15.42 -4.08 -21.15
C HIS A 506 -14.46 -3.46 -20.14
N GLY A 507 -13.71 -2.45 -20.57
CA GLY A 507 -12.94 -1.62 -19.64
C GLY A 507 -13.87 -0.78 -18.75
N GLY A 508 -13.38 -0.40 -17.58
CA GLY A 508 -14.14 0.46 -16.67
C GLY A 508 -14.29 1.88 -17.21
N HIS A 509 -15.37 2.54 -16.84
CA HIS A 509 -15.65 3.93 -17.11
C HIS A 509 -14.89 4.86 -16.16
N GLY A 510 -14.42 5.98 -16.70
CA GLY A 510 -13.82 7.07 -15.97
C GLY A 510 -14.87 7.90 -15.23
N VAL A 511 -14.50 9.10 -14.83
CA VAL A 511 -15.38 10.04 -14.12
C VAL A 511 -15.31 11.43 -14.70
N GLU A 512 -16.38 12.20 -14.51
CA GLU A 512 -16.40 13.65 -14.64
C GLU A 512 -16.54 14.30 -13.26
N ARG A 513 -15.63 15.22 -12.95
CA ARG A 513 -15.63 16.00 -11.70
C ARG A 513 -15.65 17.48 -12.03
N ARG A 514 -16.61 18.22 -11.46
CA ARG A 514 -16.81 19.66 -11.68
C ARG A 514 -16.68 20.41 -10.36
N ILE A 515 -15.68 21.26 -10.23
CA ILE A 515 -15.36 21.98 -9.00
C ILE A 515 -15.41 23.48 -9.27
N ARG A 516 -16.33 24.18 -8.62
CA ARG A 516 -16.41 25.65 -8.65
C ARG A 516 -15.52 26.24 -7.56
N PHE A 517 -14.68 27.19 -7.90
CA PHE A 517 -13.83 27.89 -6.94
C PHE A 517 -14.55 29.12 -6.38
N LEU A 518 -14.40 29.35 -5.08
CA LEU A 518 -15.05 30.45 -4.35
C LEU A 518 -14.08 31.58 -4.02
N GLU A 519 -12.78 31.33 -4.19
CA GLU A 519 -11.69 32.29 -4.02
C GLU A 519 -10.64 32.07 -5.13
N PRO A 520 -9.78 33.07 -5.41
CA PRO A 520 -8.67 32.88 -6.32
C PRO A 520 -7.68 31.82 -5.85
N VAL A 521 -7.31 30.91 -6.75
CA VAL A 521 -6.34 29.85 -6.52
C VAL A 521 -5.50 29.57 -7.77
N THR A 522 -4.32 29.01 -7.54
CA THR A 522 -3.54 28.35 -8.59
C THR A 522 -3.91 26.86 -8.59
N VAL A 523 -4.26 26.33 -9.76
CA VAL A 523 -4.43 24.90 -10.02
C VAL A 523 -3.18 24.35 -10.70
N ALA A 524 -2.78 23.13 -10.33
CA ALA A 524 -1.79 22.33 -11.03
C ALA A 524 -2.37 20.93 -11.31
N LEU A 525 -2.12 20.43 -12.51
CA LEU A 525 -2.54 19.11 -12.98
C LEU A 525 -1.32 18.29 -13.35
N LEU A 526 -1.30 17.02 -12.91
CA LEU A 526 -0.36 16.00 -13.40
C LEU A 526 -1.16 14.77 -13.79
N SER A 527 -1.29 14.55 -15.10
CA SER A 527 -2.15 13.49 -15.60
C SER A 527 -1.71 12.99 -16.99
N GLY A 528 -1.84 11.68 -17.22
CA GLY A 528 -1.53 10.99 -18.48
C GLY A 528 -2.78 10.61 -19.29
N HIS A 529 -2.62 9.97 -20.45
CA HIS A 529 -3.70 9.53 -21.34
C HIS A 529 -4.66 10.64 -21.81
N ARG A 530 -4.11 11.83 -22.07
CA ARG A 530 -4.74 12.94 -22.81
C ARG A 530 -4.31 12.91 -24.28
N ARG A 531 -3.24 12.16 -24.61
CA ARG A 531 -2.78 11.95 -26.00
C ARG A 531 -2.73 10.47 -26.40
N VAL A 532 -2.17 9.60 -25.56
CA VAL A 532 -2.05 8.15 -25.82
C VAL A 532 -3.17 7.43 -25.07
N PRO A 533 -4.09 6.72 -25.73
CA PRO A 533 -5.20 6.07 -25.02
C PRO A 533 -4.72 4.83 -24.26
N PRO A 534 -5.35 4.47 -23.13
CA PRO A 534 -5.02 3.25 -22.42
C PRO A 534 -5.26 2.03 -23.29
N TYR A 535 -4.29 1.12 -23.37
CA TYR A 535 -4.35 0.02 -24.33
C TYR A 535 -5.40 -1.03 -23.96
N GLY A 536 -6.08 -1.58 -24.98
CA GLY A 536 -6.83 -2.84 -24.85
C GLY A 536 -5.92 -4.06 -24.95
N ALA A 537 -6.41 -5.23 -24.54
CA ALA A 537 -5.66 -6.48 -24.58
C ALA A 537 -6.39 -7.60 -25.34
N ASP A 538 -5.62 -8.49 -25.97
CA ASP A 538 -6.11 -9.66 -26.71
C ASP A 538 -7.25 -9.39 -27.71
N GLY A 539 -7.20 -8.22 -28.35
CA GLY A 539 -8.19 -7.78 -29.36
C GLY A 539 -9.30 -6.87 -28.82
N GLY A 540 -9.26 -6.50 -27.53
CA GLY A 540 -10.09 -5.44 -26.98
C GLY A 540 -9.68 -4.04 -27.46
N GLU A 541 -10.63 -3.13 -27.46
CA GLU A 541 -10.45 -1.73 -27.86
C GLU A 541 -9.85 -0.89 -26.71
N PRO A 542 -9.09 0.16 -27.04
CA PRO A 542 -8.53 1.07 -26.04
C PRO A 542 -9.61 1.87 -25.31
N GLY A 543 -9.29 2.33 -24.10
CA GLY A 543 -10.12 3.26 -23.35
C GLY A 543 -10.14 4.66 -23.97
N ALA A 544 -11.17 5.44 -23.69
CA ALA A 544 -11.24 6.83 -24.14
C ALA A 544 -10.20 7.69 -23.42
N LEU A 545 -9.66 8.69 -24.12
CA LEU A 545 -8.76 9.70 -23.54
C LEU A 545 -9.46 10.52 -22.45
N GLY A 546 -8.66 11.01 -21.51
CA GLY A 546 -9.06 12.05 -20.56
C GLY A 546 -8.98 13.44 -21.19
N GLU A 547 -9.68 14.39 -20.60
CA GLU A 547 -9.67 15.80 -21.00
C GLU A 547 -10.03 16.71 -19.82
N GLN A 548 -9.59 17.96 -19.87
CA GLN A 548 -9.88 18.94 -18.84
C GLN A 548 -9.97 20.36 -19.42
N HIS A 549 -10.77 21.19 -18.76
CA HIS A 549 -10.93 22.59 -19.14
C HIS A 549 -11.44 23.42 -17.95
N ILE A 550 -11.29 24.74 -18.07
CA ILE A 550 -11.86 25.72 -17.17
C ILE A 550 -13.07 26.36 -17.86
N GLU A 551 -14.21 26.35 -17.18
CA GLU A 551 -15.33 27.21 -17.53
C GLU A 551 -15.22 28.51 -16.72
N ARG A 552 -14.85 29.60 -17.38
CA ARG A 552 -14.73 30.91 -16.76
C ARG A 552 -16.11 31.44 -16.36
N ALA A 553 -16.18 32.22 -15.29
CA ALA A 553 -17.44 32.85 -14.85
C ALA A 553 -18.11 33.71 -15.95
N GLY A 554 -17.32 34.25 -16.88
CA GLY A 554 -17.78 35.00 -18.06
C GLY A 554 -18.33 34.14 -19.21
N GLY A 555 -18.30 32.81 -19.10
CA GLY A 555 -18.80 31.86 -20.10
C GLY A 555 -17.77 31.36 -21.12
N GLU A 556 -16.51 31.79 -21.03
CA GLU A 556 -15.41 31.27 -21.84
C GLU A 556 -15.00 29.86 -21.37
N VAL A 557 -14.69 28.96 -22.29
CA VAL A 557 -14.13 27.64 -21.99
C VAL A 557 -12.68 27.60 -22.44
N VAL A 558 -11.77 27.34 -21.50
CA VAL A 558 -10.32 27.30 -21.73
C VAL A 558 -9.84 25.86 -21.57
N PRO A 559 -9.37 25.17 -22.63
CA PRO A 559 -8.82 23.83 -22.51
C PRO A 559 -7.51 23.84 -21.73
N LEU A 560 -7.24 22.77 -20.99
CA LEU A 560 -5.98 22.54 -20.27
C LEU A 560 -5.29 21.28 -20.78
N GLU A 561 -3.96 21.25 -20.73
CA GLU A 561 -3.17 20.07 -21.07
C GLU A 561 -3.14 19.04 -19.92
N GLY A 562 -2.65 17.83 -20.21
CA GLY A 562 -2.46 16.74 -19.23
C GLY A 562 -1.62 17.15 -18.02
N CYS A 563 -0.55 17.88 -18.28
CA CYS A 563 0.34 18.49 -17.31
C CYS A 563 0.27 20.01 -17.49
N ASP A 564 -0.38 20.72 -16.56
CA ASP A 564 -0.69 22.13 -16.76
C ASP A 564 -0.85 22.89 -15.44
N THR A 565 -0.81 24.22 -15.52
CA THR A 565 -1.12 25.13 -14.40
C THR A 565 -1.98 26.29 -14.86
N ALA A 566 -2.91 26.72 -14.01
CA ALA A 566 -3.79 27.83 -14.32
C ALA A 566 -4.18 28.61 -13.07
N GLU A 567 -4.31 29.92 -13.24
CA GLU A 567 -4.96 30.79 -12.25
C GLU A 567 -6.47 30.77 -12.47
N LEU A 568 -7.21 30.46 -11.41
CA LEU A 568 -8.68 30.45 -11.39
C LEU A 568 -9.17 31.59 -10.49
N GLU A 569 -10.20 32.28 -10.95
CA GLU A 569 -10.87 33.32 -10.19
C GLU A 569 -12.10 32.76 -9.47
N ALA A 570 -12.61 33.51 -8.49
CA ALA A 570 -13.86 33.17 -7.82
C ALA A 570 -15.01 33.07 -8.85
N GLY A 571 -15.69 31.93 -8.87
CA GLY A 571 -16.77 31.62 -9.80
C GLY A 571 -16.35 30.77 -11.00
N ASP A 572 -15.05 30.59 -11.27
CA ASP A 572 -14.59 29.67 -12.31
C ASP A 572 -14.84 28.21 -11.90
N VAL A 573 -15.02 27.32 -12.90
CA VAL A 573 -15.23 25.89 -12.70
C VAL A 573 -14.14 25.10 -13.40
N LEU A 574 -13.42 24.24 -12.67
CA LEU A 574 -12.56 23.23 -13.26
C LEU A 574 -13.39 21.98 -13.55
N VAL A 575 -13.32 21.51 -14.79
CA VAL A 575 -13.93 20.25 -15.24
C VAL A 575 -12.81 19.27 -15.58
N VAL A 576 -12.78 18.14 -14.87
CA VAL A 576 -11.84 17.04 -15.13
C VAL A 576 -12.62 15.81 -15.57
N ARG A 577 -12.32 15.32 -16.77
CA ARG A 577 -12.86 14.08 -17.32
C ARG A 577 -11.73 13.07 -17.43
N THR A 578 -11.76 12.03 -16.62
CA THR A 578 -10.68 11.03 -16.56
C THR A 578 -10.82 10.00 -17.70
N PRO A 579 -9.72 9.32 -18.09
CA PRO A 579 -9.77 8.26 -19.09
C PRO A 579 -10.53 7.02 -18.57
N GLY A 580 -11.04 6.21 -19.49
CA GLY A 580 -11.53 4.86 -19.17
C GLY A 580 -10.42 3.82 -19.24
N GLY A 581 -10.68 2.60 -18.76
CA GLY A 581 -9.77 1.46 -18.95
C GLY A 581 -9.94 0.80 -20.32
N GLY A 582 -8.94 0.04 -20.77
CA GLY A 582 -9.01 -0.76 -21.99
C GLY A 582 -9.88 -2.01 -21.84
N GLY A 583 -10.48 -2.45 -22.95
CA GLY A 583 -11.25 -3.69 -23.03
C GLY A 583 -10.37 -4.93 -23.25
N TYR A 584 -10.93 -6.11 -23.01
CA TYR A 584 -10.25 -7.39 -23.20
C TYR A 584 -11.02 -8.33 -24.13
N GLY A 585 -10.29 -8.90 -25.09
CA GLY A 585 -10.85 -9.83 -26.08
C GLY A 585 -11.67 -9.12 -27.17
N PRO A 586 -11.90 -9.76 -28.33
CA PRO A 586 -12.71 -9.18 -29.40
C PRO A 586 -14.14 -8.97 -28.92
N ALA A 587 -14.71 -7.79 -29.22
CA ALA A 587 -16.12 -7.49 -28.98
C ALA A 587 -17.00 -8.53 -29.69
N GLY A 588 -18.04 -9.01 -28.98
CA GLY A 588 -19.05 -9.88 -29.59
C GLY A 588 -19.76 -9.14 -30.73
N SER A 589 -19.87 -9.81 -31.89
CA SER A 589 -20.57 -9.29 -33.08
C SER A 589 -22.05 -9.04 -32.86
#